data_AF-A0A0Q7ZR48-F1
#
_entry.id   AF-A0A0Q7ZR48-F1
#
_cell.length_a   1.000
_cell.length_b   1.000
_cell.length_c   1.000
_cell.angle_alpha   90.00
_cell.angle_beta   90.00
_cell.angle_gamma   90.00
#
_symmetry.space_group_name_H-M   'P 1'
#
loop_
_entity.id
_entity.type
_entity.pdbx_description
1 polymer ?
#
loop_
_entity_poly.entity_id
_entity_poly.type
_entity_poly.pdbx_seq_one_letter_code
_entity_poly.pdbx_strand_id
1 'polypeptide(L)'
;MSAQTRPTWVPVVLVVLSVALVIAAVRLGTHLADELRDDPVDVLAAGETLLLESPPYAEMHTVIVPLNKVDVAVGRPLDSLDHEFIAYDKDDSRRKTQRALHAPEGGSLVPVSWSIRPTGGLASGLAIATEIRLVAGGEKVTIGSVRLGDPSTGQTSYEQHDVVVALPGDLDTDDLKIEVEFGGQTQVLDVATGEIDAGVAQALYEPEPNFDASCHAVEDNCQYVPASADQQFHPIQGRFTASQVTLYPWDAELGWADEGTLWAGVRISSFSALGTDAAGNVVIDRRQAPPRVTLDGRPPVGREGLKGGEGSTSGRAILRVEADDEPKLLRIQTVITLGNGVKMPVEARLPLQPVTAG
;
A
#
# COMPACT_ATOMS: atom_id res chain seq x y z
N MET A 1 -57.70 17.22 84.73
CA MET A 1 -57.43 16.62 83.41
C MET A 1 -58.20 17.44 82.39
N SER A 2 -57.52 18.37 81.71
CA SER A 2 -58.13 19.24 80.71
C SER A 2 -58.05 18.56 79.35
N ALA A 3 -59.19 18.23 78.76
CA ALA A 3 -59.26 17.67 77.42
C ALA A 3 -58.88 18.74 76.40
N GLN A 4 -57.69 18.61 75.79
CA GLN A 4 -57.27 19.43 74.66
C GLN A 4 -58.14 19.07 73.45
N THR A 5 -59.10 19.93 73.13
CA THR A 5 -59.85 19.90 71.87
C THR A 5 -58.88 20.15 70.73
N ARG A 6 -58.62 19.11 69.92
CA ARG A 6 -57.84 19.26 68.69
C ARG A 6 -58.57 20.24 67.76
N PRO A 7 -57.87 21.23 67.19
CA PRO A 7 -58.49 22.18 66.28
C PRO A 7 -59.05 21.49 65.03
N THR A 8 -60.25 21.87 64.63
CA THR A 8 -60.97 21.32 63.46
C THR A 8 -60.28 21.59 62.11
N TRP A 9 -59.30 22.48 62.05
CA TRP A 9 -58.53 22.79 60.84
C TRP A 9 -57.38 21.81 60.56
N VAL A 10 -56.94 21.04 61.57
CA VAL A 10 -55.84 20.06 61.45
C VAL A 10 -56.05 19.02 60.34
N PRO A 11 -57.22 18.39 60.18
CA PRO A 11 -57.44 17.42 59.09
C PRO A 11 -57.38 18.07 57.70
N VAL A 12 -57.89 19.29 57.55
CA VAL A 12 -57.86 20.02 56.27
C VAL A 12 -56.42 20.38 55.89
N VAL A 13 -55.63 20.87 56.85
CA VAL A 13 -54.22 21.18 56.62
C VAL A 13 -53.42 19.93 56.26
N LEU A 14 -53.66 18.79 56.93
CA LEU A 14 -53.01 17.52 56.62
C LEU A 14 -53.32 17.03 55.19
N VAL A 15 -54.57 17.15 54.74
CA VAL A 15 -54.95 16.76 53.36
C VAL A 15 -54.24 17.65 52.34
N VAL A 16 -54.25 18.98 52.55
CA VAL A 16 -53.59 19.93 51.64
C VAL A 16 -52.08 19.67 51.58
N LEU A 17 -51.44 19.42 52.72
CA LEU A 17 -50.01 19.10 52.78
C LEU A 17 -49.70 17.80 52.05
N SER A 18 -50.55 16.78 52.22
CA SER A 18 -50.38 15.47 51.58
C SER A 18 -50.50 15.58 50.06
N VAL A 19 -51.47 16.35 49.56
CA VAL A 19 -51.64 16.62 48.13
C VAL A 19 -50.45 17.40 47.58
N ALA A 20 -49.98 18.43 48.28
CA ALA A 20 -48.79 19.20 47.86
C ALA A 20 -47.53 18.32 47.79
N LEU A 21 -47.36 17.40 48.75
CA LEU A 21 -46.23 16.47 48.78
C LEU A 21 -46.27 15.45 47.63
N VAL A 22 -47.46 14.93 47.31
CA VAL A 22 -47.65 14.04 46.15
C VAL A 22 -47.35 14.77 44.85
N ILE A 23 -47.82 16.00 44.69
CA ILE A 23 -47.53 16.80 43.49
C ILE A 23 -46.03 17.09 43.37
N ALA A 24 -45.37 17.45 44.47
CA ALA A 24 -43.93 17.68 44.48
C ALA A 24 -43.14 16.40 44.15
N ALA A 25 -43.54 15.24 44.70
CA ALA A 25 -42.91 13.96 44.42
C ALA A 25 -43.10 13.52 42.96
N VAL A 26 -44.30 13.71 42.39
CA VAL A 26 -44.56 13.42 40.97
C VAL A 26 -43.72 14.33 40.09
N ARG A 27 -43.65 15.64 40.38
CA ARG A 27 -42.89 16.60 39.59
C ARG A 27 -41.38 16.34 39.66
N LEU A 28 -40.88 15.98 40.84
CA LEU A 28 -39.50 15.57 41.03
C LEU A 28 -39.23 14.26 40.27
N GLY A 29 -40.14 13.29 40.33
CA GLY A 29 -40.03 12.04 39.60
C GLY A 29 -40.02 12.21 38.08
N THR A 30 -40.85 13.10 37.53
CA THR A 30 -40.84 13.41 36.09
C THR A 30 -39.59 14.16 35.68
N HIS A 31 -39.11 15.12 36.49
CA HIS A 31 -37.88 15.85 36.19
C HIS A 31 -36.66 14.93 36.24
N LEU A 32 -36.60 14.03 37.23
CA LEU A 32 -35.54 13.04 37.33
C LEU A 32 -35.63 12.02 36.20
N ALA A 33 -36.83 11.63 35.79
CA ALA A 33 -37.03 10.71 34.67
C ALA A 33 -36.66 11.34 33.32
N ASP A 34 -36.92 12.63 33.13
CA ASP A 34 -36.51 13.38 31.93
C ASP A 34 -34.99 13.62 31.94
N GLU A 35 -34.38 13.99 33.08
CA GLU A 35 -32.91 14.08 33.22
C GLU A 35 -32.21 12.73 33.04
N LEU A 36 -32.86 11.61 33.39
CA LEU A 36 -32.34 10.26 33.18
C LEU A 36 -32.65 9.67 31.80
N ARG A 37 -33.66 10.20 31.08
CA ARG A 37 -34.03 9.72 29.73
C ARG A 37 -33.35 10.49 28.61
N ASP A 38 -33.03 11.76 28.82
CA ASP A 38 -32.60 12.68 27.77
C ASP A 38 -31.31 13.41 28.15
N ASP A 39 -30.28 12.75 28.68
CA ASP A 39 -28.93 13.26 28.43
C ASP A 39 -28.55 12.73 27.04
N PRO A 40 -28.58 13.56 25.97
CA PRO A 40 -28.27 13.11 24.63
C PRO A 40 -26.83 12.59 24.65
N VAL A 41 -26.71 11.27 24.60
CA VAL A 41 -25.44 10.58 24.44
C VAL A 41 -24.99 10.86 23.02
N ASP A 42 -23.77 11.36 22.86
CA ASP A 42 -23.19 11.49 21.53
C ASP A 42 -22.84 10.08 21.04
N VAL A 43 -23.71 9.50 20.21
CA VAL A 43 -23.54 8.17 19.63
C VAL A 43 -23.02 8.32 18.21
N LEU A 44 -21.93 7.61 17.89
CA LEU A 44 -21.45 7.51 16.51
C LEU A 44 -22.25 6.42 15.78
N ALA A 45 -22.80 6.72 14.60
CA ALA A 45 -23.56 5.71 13.88
C ALA A 45 -22.61 4.63 13.33
N ALA A 46 -23.09 3.37 13.27
CA ALA A 46 -22.31 2.28 12.70
C ALA A 46 -21.85 2.60 11.26
N GLY A 47 -20.58 2.36 10.98
CA GLY A 47 -19.92 2.70 9.71
C GLY A 47 -19.40 4.13 9.62
N GLU A 48 -19.70 5.01 10.59
CA GLU A 48 -19.12 6.35 10.64
C GLU A 48 -17.74 6.37 11.29
N THR A 49 -16.96 7.39 10.93
CA THR A 49 -15.62 7.65 11.45
C THR A 49 -15.53 9.07 12.01
N LEU A 50 -14.83 9.24 13.13
CA LEU A 50 -14.45 10.56 13.69
C LEU A 50 -12.94 10.65 13.83
N LEU A 51 -12.38 11.86 13.71
CA LEU A 51 -10.95 12.09 13.93
C LEU A 51 -10.61 12.05 15.43
N LEU A 52 -9.41 11.59 15.74
CA LEU A 52 -8.85 11.60 17.08
C LEU A 52 -7.80 12.72 17.25
N GLU A 53 -7.68 13.25 18.47
CA GLU A 53 -6.63 14.21 18.85
C GLU A 53 -5.27 13.53 19.10
N SER A 54 -5.27 12.21 19.30
CA SER A 54 -4.07 11.44 19.59
C SER A 54 -4.17 10.00 19.05
N PRO A 55 -3.03 9.37 18.72
CA PRO A 55 -3.03 7.98 18.30
C PRO A 55 -3.54 7.03 19.39
N PRO A 56 -4.13 5.90 19.00
CA PRO A 56 -4.50 4.87 19.95
C PRO A 56 -3.25 4.20 20.53
N TYR A 57 -3.38 3.70 21.75
CA TYR A 57 -2.36 2.86 22.36
C TYR A 57 -2.47 1.43 21.81
N ALA A 58 -1.71 1.15 20.76
CA ALA A 58 -1.71 -0.13 20.06
C ALA A 58 -0.31 -0.45 19.50
N GLU A 59 -0.10 -1.73 19.16
CA GLU A 59 1.06 -2.13 18.38
C GLU A 59 0.94 -1.62 16.94
N MET A 60 2.06 -1.22 16.36
CA MET A 60 2.13 -0.72 14.99
C MET A 60 2.62 -1.85 14.09
N HIS A 61 1.84 -2.13 13.05
CA HIS A 61 2.13 -3.12 12.03
C HIS A 61 2.37 -2.43 10.70
N THR A 62 3.26 -2.99 9.88
CA THR A 62 3.58 -2.44 8.56
C THR A 62 3.14 -3.39 7.47
N VAL A 63 2.21 -2.94 6.62
CA VAL A 63 1.80 -3.63 5.39
C VAL A 63 2.57 -3.04 4.21
N ILE A 64 3.30 -3.88 3.47
CA ILE A 64 4.11 -3.45 2.33
C ILE A 64 3.26 -3.58 1.06
N VAL A 65 3.08 -2.48 0.35
CA VAL A 65 2.46 -2.46 -0.99
C VAL A 65 3.50 -1.99 -2.01
N PRO A 66 3.29 -2.19 -3.32
CA PRO A 66 4.20 -1.64 -4.30
C PRO A 66 4.41 -0.14 -4.08
N LEU A 67 5.68 0.27 -4.08
CA LEU A 67 6.16 1.64 -3.90
C LEU A 67 6.00 2.23 -2.49
N ASN A 68 5.21 1.62 -1.59
CA ASN A 68 4.84 2.23 -0.31
C ASN A 68 4.78 1.24 0.85
N LYS A 69 4.87 1.76 2.07
CA LYS A 69 4.56 1.04 3.31
C LYS A 69 3.40 1.73 3.99
N VAL A 70 2.44 0.94 4.46
CA VAL A 70 1.29 1.40 5.22
C VAL A 70 1.51 0.96 6.66
N ASP A 71 1.74 1.91 7.54
CA ASP A 71 1.87 1.65 8.97
C ASP A 71 0.49 1.82 9.61
N VAL A 72 0.00 0.82 10.33
CA VAL A 72 -1.34 0.79 10.94
C VAL A 72 -1.25 0.34 12.39
N ALA A 73 -1.98 1.01 13.27
CA ALA A 73 -2.15 0.63 14.67
C ALA A 73 -3.64 0.65 15.03
N VAL A 74 -4.16 -0.46 15.55
CA VAL A 74 -5.57 -0.62 15.88
C VAL A 74 -5.72 -0.84 17.38
N GLY A 75 -6.40 0.09 18.05
CA GLY A 75 -6.71 0.02 19.47
C GLY A 75 -7.73 -1.06 19.79
N ARG A 76 -7.86 -1.38 21.08
CA ARG A 76 -8.92 -2.27 21.55
C ARG A 76 -10.29 -1.64 21.31
N PRO A 77 -11.32 -2.44 20.95
CA PRO A 77 -12.71 -1.99 20.95
C PRO A 77 -13.14 -1.39 22.30
N LEU A 78 -13.96 -0.34 22.27
CA LEU A 78 -14.44 0.39 23.44
C LEU A 78 -15.95 0.69 23.32
N ASP A 79 -16.68 0.66 24.43
CA ASP A 79 -18.07 1.12 24.47
C ASP A 79 -18.21 2.64 24.37
N SER A 80 -17.19 3.36 24.85
CA SER A 80 -17.17 4.82 24.90
C SER A 80 -15.76 5.38 24.86
N LEU A 81 -15.62 6.60 24.34
CA LEU A 81 -14.38 7.36 24.26
C LEU A 81 -14.58 8.76 24.85
N ASP A 82 -13.69 9.18 25.74
CA ASP A 82 -13.77 10.51 26.35
C ASP A 82 -13.60 11.63 25.34
N HIS A 83 -14.27 12.76 25.60
CA HIS A 83 -14.27 13.95 24.75
C HIS A 83 -12.86 14.43 24.34
N GLU A 84 -11.91 14.33 25.27
CA GLU A 84 -10.54 14.82 25.08
C GLU A 84 -9.73 14.08 24.01
N PHE A 85 -10.19 12.90 23.59
CA PHE A 85 -9.54 12.12 22.54
C PHE A 85 -10.10 12.42 21.15
N ILE A 86 -11.17 13.22 21.03
CA ILE A 86 -11.90 13.41 19.77
C ILE A 86 -11.63 14.78 19.18
N ALA A 87 -11.17 14.80 17.94
CA ALA A 87 -10.87 16.03 17.20
C ALA A 87 -12.13 16.57 16.53
N TYR A 88 -12.96 17.26 17.32
CA TYR A 88 -14.15 17.94 16.80
C TYR A 88 -13.78 19.22 16.03
N ASP A 89 -14.45 19.43 14.89
CA ASP A 89 -14.39 20.71 14.17
C ASP A 89 -14.83 21.86 15.11
N LYS A 90 -14.28 23.06 14.89
CA LYS A 90 -14.58 24.26 15.68
C LYS A 90 -16.08 24.59 15.69
N ASP A 91 -16.76 24.24 14.61
CA ASP A 91 -18.19 24.52 14.43
C ASP A 91 -19.10 23.36 14.88
N ASP A 92 -18.54 22.21 15.30
CA ASP A 92 -19.33 21.09 15.81
C ASP A 92 -19.94 21.44 17.18
N SER A 93 -21.28 21.34 17.29
CA SER A 93 -21.99 21.64 18.54
C SER A 93 -21.60 20.70 19.69
N ARG A 94 -21.21 19.46 19.39
CA ARG A 94 -20.75 18.45 20.37
C ARG A 94 -19.48 18.88 21.08
N ARG A 95 -18.69 19.76 20.47
CA ARG A 95 -17.49 20.34 21.08
C ARG A 95 -17.77 21.10 22.37
N LYS A 96 -18.93 21.76 22.46
CA LYS A 96 -19.27 22.64 23.60
C LYS A 96 -19.79 21.88 24.80
N THR A 97 -20.33 20.68 24.58
CA THR A 97 -20.94 19.86 25.63
C THR A 97 -19.92 19.01 26.37
N GLN A 98 -18.73 18.81 25.80
CA GLN A 98 -17.64 18.00 26.38
C GLN A 98 -18.08 16.58 26.78
N ARG A 99 -18.94 15.96 25.98
CA ARG A 99 -19.49 14.64 26.25
C ARG A 99 -18.60 13.55 25.66
N ALA A 100 -18.60 12.39 26.33
CA ALA A 100 -18.03 11.17 25.78
C ALA A 100 -18.82 10.74 24.54
N LEU A 101 -18.11 10.17 23.57
CA LEU A 101 -18.68 9.51 22.41
C LEU A 101 -18.95 8.05 22.76
N HIS A 102 -20.10 7.54 22.40
CA HIS A 102 -20.48 6.15 22.64
C HIS A 102 -20.62 5.38 21.33
N ALA A 103 -20.33 4.09 21.42
CA ALA A 103 -20.64 3.13 20.38
C ALA A 103 -22.16 3.08 20.10
N PRO A 104 -22.58 2.63 18.91
CA PRO A 104 -23.98 2.32 18.66
C PRO A 104 -24.46 1.22 19.63
N GLU A 105 -25.77 1.08 19.82
CA GLU A 105 -26.33 0.12 20.76
C GLU A 105 -25.85 -1.32 20.46
N GLY A 106 -25.16 -1.93 21.42
CA GLY A 106 -24.56 -3.26 21.27
C GLY A 106 -23.41 -3.31 20.25
N GLY A 107 -22.78 -2.17 19.97
CA GLY A 107 -21.63 -2.01 19.08
C GLY A 107 -20.33 -1.68 19.82
N SER A 108 -19.29 -1.37 19.06
CA SER A 108 -18.00 -0.93 19.59
C SER A 108 -17.41 0.25 18.81
N LEU A 109 -16.65 1.08 19.50
CA LEU A 109 -15.76 2.09 18.92
C LEU A 109 -14.36 1.48 18.80
N VAL A 110 -13.79 1.51 17.60
CA VAL A 110 -12.45 0.99 17.31
C VAL A 110 -11.53 2.14 16.90
N PRO A 111 -10.61 2.57 17.78
CA PRO A 111 -9.58 3.54 17.45
C PRO A 111 -8.57 2.96 16.45
N VAL A 112 -8.24 3.70 15.39
CA VAL A 112 -7.26 3.30 14.37
C VAL A 112 -6.36 4.48 14.04
N SER A 113 -5.06 4.23 13.98
CA SER A 113 -4.08 5.14 13.39
C SER A 113 -3.48 4.51 12.16
N TRP A 114 -3.30 5.29 11.11
CA TRP A 114 -2.58 4.83 9.93
C TRP A 114 -1.75 5.94 9.29
N SER A 115 -0.68 5.55 8.61
CA SER A 115 0.13 6.43 7.79
C SER A 115 0.67 5.68 6.58
N ILE A 116 1.04 6.42 5.54
CA ILE A 116 1.63 5.84 4.33
C ILE A 116 2.92 6.57 3.97
N ARG A 117 3.96 5.78 3.69
CA ARG A 117 5.30 6.29 3.38
C ARG A 117 5.86 5.61 2.15
N PRO A 118 6.56 6.33 1.26
CA PRO A 118 7.20 5.70 0.11
C PRO A 118 8.33 4.76 0.56
N THR A 119 8.45 3.61 -0.09
CA THR A 119 9.53 2.62 0.14
C THR A 119 10.85 3.04 -0.51
N GLY A 120 10.83 4.11 -1.32
CA GLY A 120 11.97 4.61 -2.08
C GLY A 120 11.78 4.39 -3.59
N GLY A 121 12.43 5.22 -4.41
CA GLY A 121 12.32 5.19 -5.87
C GLY A 121 11.45 6.31 -6.45
N LEU A 122 11.87 6.86 -7.59
CA LEU A 122 11.14 7.88 -8.34
C LEU A 122 10.01 7.23 -9.15
N ALA A 123 9.02 6.64 -8.47
CA ALA A 123 7.75 6.30 -9.14
C ALA A 123 6.88 7.55 -9.26
N SER A 124 7.43 8.60 -9.88
CA SER A 124 6.67 9.81 -10.20
C SER A 124 5.71 9.50 -11.34
N GLY A 125 4.40 9.57 -11.08
CA GLY A 125 3.36 9.58 -12.13
C GLY A 125 2.38 8.41 -12.15
N LEU A 126 2.46 7.45 -11.25
CA LEU A 126 1.48 6.35 -11.16
C LEU A 126 0.43 6.67 -10.10
N ALA A 127 -0.74 7.15 -10.53
CA ALA A 127 -1.85 7.51 -9.64
C ALA A 127 -2.71 6.30 -9.25
N ILE A 128 -2.09 5.27 -8.65
CA ILE A 128 -2.81 4.10 -8.12
C ILE A 128 -3.20 4.39 -6.67
N ALA A 129 -4.47 4.15 -6.35
CA ALA A 129 -4.96 4.32 -4.98
C ALA A 129 -4.55 3.12 -4.11
N THR A 130 -4.10 3.42 -2.90
CA THR A 130 -4.04 2.48 -1.78
C THR A 130 -5.26 2.73 -0.91
N GLU A 131 -6.16 1.75 -0.80
CA GLU A 131 -7.32 1.81 0.09
C GLU A 131 -7.06 1.00 1.36
N ILE A 132 -7.46 1.56 2.50
CA ILE A 132 -7.26 0.95 3.82
C ILE A 132 -8.64 0.80 4.45
N ARG A 133 -9.00 -0.42 4.83
CA ARG A 133 -10.31 -0.75 5.39
C ARG A 133 -10.18 -1.50 6.70
N LEU A 134 -10.99 -1.15 7.68
CA LEU A 134 -11.21 -1.94 8.90
C LEU A 134 -12.32 -2.95 8.62
N VAL A 135 -12.11 -4.20 9.01
CA VAL A 135 -13.04 -5.31 8.82
C VAL A 135 -13.36 -5.95 10.17
N ALA A 136 -14.65 -6.10 10.46
CA ALA A 136 -15.14 -6.78 11.66
C ALA A 136 -16.46 -7.50 11.36
N GLY A 137 -16.58 -8.79 11.70
CA GLY A 137 -17.84 -9.53 11.57
C GLY A 137 -18.49 -9.58 10.17
N GLY A 138 -17.74 -9.26 9.11
CA GLY A 138 -18.22 -9.15 7.72
C GLY A 138 -18.53 -7.73 7.26
N GLU A 139 -18.52 -6.73 8.16
CA GLU A 139 -18.56 -5.33 7.79
C GLU A 139 -17.19 -4.84 7.35
N LYS A 140 -17.18 -3.91 6.39
CA LYS A 140 -15.97 -3.27 5.85
C LYS A 140 -16.15 -1.77 5.84
N VAL A 141 -15.32 -1.05 6.59
CA VAL A 141 -15.34 0.41 6.66
C VAL A 141 -14.03 0.96 6.10
N THR A 142 -14.10 1.77 5.05
CA THR A 142 -12.91 2.46 4.52
C THR A 142 -12.47 3.56 5.47
N ILE A 143 -11.30 3.40 6.06
CA ILE A 143 -10.70 4.38 6.99
C ILE A 143 -9.73 5.33 6.30
N GLY A 144 -9.29 5.00 5.08
CA GLY A 144 -8.35 5.82 4.32
C GLY A 144 -8.27 5.41 2.86
N SER A 145 -7.97 6.38 1.99
CA SER A 145 -7.63 6.15 0.58
C SER A 145 -6.63 7.20 0.13
N VAL A 146 -5.45 6.77 -0.33
CA VAL A 146 -4.38 7.69 -0.77
C VAL A 146 -3.94 7.35 -2.17
N ARG A 147 -3.76 8.38 -3.02
CA ARG A 147 -3.12 8.26 -4.33
C ARG A 147 -1.74 8.91 -4.28
N LEU A 148 -0.71 8.10 -4.32
CA LEU A 148 0.68 8.56 -4.27
C LEU A 148 1.17 8.82 -5.68
N GLY A 149 1.30 10.08 -6.07
CA GLY A 149 1.72 10.43 -7.43
C GLY A 149 1.30 11.81 -7.92
N ASP A 150 0.60 12.61 -7.12
CA ASP A 150 0.26 13.98 -7.49
C ASP A 150 1.34 14.96 -6.98
N PRO A 151 2.23 15.48 -7.86
CA PRO A 151 3.21 16.49 -7.46
C PRO A 151 2.58 17.81 -7.00
N SER A 152 1.26 18.01 -7.19
CA SER A 152 0.57 19.22 -6.74
C SER A 152 0.25 19.24 -5.25
N THR A 153 0.35 18.12 -4.52
CA THR A 153 0.04 18.09 -3.08
C THR A 153 1.23 18.44 -2.18
N GLY A 154 2.47 18.45 -2.69
CA GLY A 154 3.66 18.81 -1.90
C GLY A 154 3.94 17.93 -0.67
N GLN A 155 3.16 16.87 -0.45
CA GLN A 155 3.23 15.97 0.70
C GLN A 155 4.28 14.89 0.43
N THR A 156 5.51 15.15 0.86
CA THR A 156 6.65 14.22 0.78
C THR A 156 6.69 13.21 1.94
N SER A 157 5.74 13.30 2.87
CA SER A 157 5.44 12.35 3.95
C SER A 157 3.96 12.51 4.29
N TYR A 158 3.17 11.44 4.37
CA TYR A 158 1.76 11.60 4.74
C TYR A 158 1.62 11.74 6.25
N GLU A 159 0.75 12.67 6.62
CA GLU A 159 0.30 12.93 7.97
C GLU A 159 -0.30 11.64 8.54
N GLN A 160 0.02 11.37 9.80
CA GLN A 160 -0.64 10.30 10.53
C GLN A 160 -2.13 10.62 10.65
N HIS A 161 -2.98 9.66 10.31
CA HIS A 161 -4.43 9.78 10.37
C HIS A 161 -4.96 8.94 11.52
N ASP A 162 -5.40 9.62 12.57
CA ASP A 162 -5.98 9.00 13.75
C ASP A 162 -7.51 9.15 13.70
N VAL A 163 -8.22 8.02 13.70
CA VAL A 163 -9.68 7.96 13.60
C VAL A 163 -10.25 6.98 14.61
N VAL A 164 -11.52 7.13 14.96
CA VAL A 164 -12.32 6.10 15.63
C VAL A 164 -13.46 5.69 14.72
N VAL A 165 -13.67 4.38 14.58
CA VAL A 165 -14.70 3.78 13.74
C VAL A 165 -15.77 3.17 14.63
N ALA A 166 -17.04 3.46 14.37
CA ALA A 166 -18.15 2.76 15.03
C ALA A 166 -18.54 1.51 14.23
N LEU A 167 -18.61 0.37 14.91
CA LEU A 167 -19.00 -0.92 14.33
C LEU A 167 -20.15 -1.53 15.14
N PRO A 168 -21.05 -2.31 14.52
CA PRO A 168 -22.05 -3.06 15.24
C PRO A 168 -21.45 -4.33 15.86
N GLY A 169 -22.07 -4.82 16.93
CA GLY A 169 -21.59 -5.97 17.68
C GLY A 169 -20.62 -5.59 18.79
N ASP A 170 -20.65 -6.39 19.86
CA ASP A 170 -19.64 -6.39 20.92
C ASP A 170 -18.43 -7.16 20.39
N LEU A 171 -17.37 -6.44 20.04
CA LEU A 171 -16.20 -6.95 19.33
C LEU A 171 -15.00 -7.06 20.27
N ASP A 172 -14.20 -8.09 20.09
CA ASP A 172 -12.86 -8.20 20.65
C ASP A 172 -11.79 -7.93 19.57
N THR A 173 -10.53 -7.75 19.99
CA THR A 173 -9.42 -7.55 19.04
C THR A 173 -9.28 -8.70 18.02
N ASP A 174 -9.63 -9.92 18.42
CA ASP A 174 -9.59 -11.13 17.58
C ASP A 174 -10.61 -11.09 16.42
N ASP A 175 -11.62 -10.21 16.50
CA ASP A 175 -12.62 -10.02 15.46
C ASP A 175 -12.19 -9.00 14.39
N LEU A 176 -11.07 -8.30 14.61
CA LEU A 176 -10.63 -7.17 13.80
C LEU A 176 -9.55 -7.56 12.78
N LYS A 177 -9.72 -7.06 11.56
CA LYS A 177 -8.73 -7.16 10.49
C LYS A 177 -8.57 -5.84 9.77
N ILE A 178 -7.38 -5.60 9.21
CA ILE A 178 -7.12 -4.49 8.31
C ILE A 178 -6.90 -5.04 6.90
N GLU A 179 -7.71 -4.57 5.95
CA GLU A 179 -7.50 -4.82 4.54
C GLU A 179 -6.79 -3.64 3.90
N VAL A 180 -5.65 -3.89 3.26
CA VAL A 180 -4.94 -2.91 2.43
C VAL A 180 -5.03 -3.34 0.97
N GLU A 181 -5.73 -2.56 0.16
CA GLU A 181 -5.88 -2.82 -1.27
C GLU A 181 -4.95 -1.92 -2.09
N PHE A 182 -4.20 -2.51 -3.02
CA PHE A 182 -3.41 -1.80 -4.00
C PHE A 182 -3.50 -2.50 -5.36
N GLY A 183 -3.83 -1.74 -6.42
CA GLY A 183 -3.87 -2.28 -7.78
C GLY A 183 -4.81 -3.48 -7.95
N GLY A 184 -5.92 -3.52 -7.18
CA GLY A 184 -6.92 -4.59 -7.22
C GLY A 184 -6.55 -5.86 -6.43
N GLN A 185 -5.44 -5.87 -5.68
CA GLN A 185 -5.08 -6.96 -4.78
C GLN A 185 -5.16 -6.48 -3.33
N THR A 186 -5.66 -7.34 -2.45
CA THR A 186 -5.88 -7.04 -1.03
C THR A 186 -4.96 -7.90 -0.18
N GLN A 187 -4.26 -7.25 0.75
CA GLN A 187 -3.52 -7.90 1.83
C GLN A 187 -4.32 -7.75 3.12
N VAL A 188 -4.29 -8.77 3.98
CA VAL A 188 -5.08 -8.80 5.21
C VAL A 188 -4.16 -8.91 6.42
N LEU A 189 -4.16 -7.90 7.28
CA LEU A 189 -3.52 -7.93 8.58
C LEU A 189 -4.53 -8.37 9.64
N ASP A 190 -4.21 -9.43 10.37
CA ASP A 190 -4.93 -9.84 11.58
C ASP A 190 -4.45 -8.99 12.77
N VAL A 191 -5.37 -8.24 13.39
CA VAL A 191 -5.00 -7.23 14.38
C VAL A 191 -4.50 -7.86 15.68
N ALA A 192 -5.05 -9.00 16.08
CA ALA A 192 -4.69 -9.65 17.33
C ALA A 192 -3.30 -10.29 17.29
N THR A 193 -2.96 -10.90 16.15
CA THR A 193 -1.72 -11.66 15.98
C THR A 193 -0.61 -10.86 15.32
N GLY A 194 -0.96 -9.82 14.56
CA GLY A 194 -0.03 -9.10 13.69
C GLY A 194 0.36 -9.87 12.42
N GLU A 195 -0.24 -11.04 12.17
CA GLU A 195 0.04 -11.84 10.98
C GLU A 195 -0.57 -11.19 9.72
N ILE A 196 0.17 -11.23 8.61
CA ILE A 196 -0.26 -10.66 7.33
C ILE A 196 -0.44 -11.79 6.32
N ASP A 197 -1.67 -11.95 5.83
CA ASP A 197 -1.94 -12.70 4.60
C ASP A 197 -1.69 -11.77 3.40
N ALA A 198 -0.52 -11.92 2.80
CA ALA A 198 -0.07 -11.10 1.69
C ALA A 198 -0.55 -11.62 0.32
N GLY A 199 -1.02 -12.87 0.22
CA GLY A 199 -1.36 -13.50 -1.06
C GLY A 199 -0.26 -13.33 -2.12
N VAL A 200 -0.62 -12.77 -3.29
CA VAL A 200 0.32 -12.50 -4.40
C VAL A 200 1.42 -11.47 -4.05
N ALA A 201 1.23 -10.70 -2.97
CA ALA A 201 2.19 -9.73 -2.49
C ALA A 201 3.25 -10.31 -1.55
N GLN A 202 3.23 -11.63 -1.29
CA GLN A 202 4.17 -12.30 -0.37
C GLN A 202 5.64 -11.93 -0.64
N ALA A 203 6.04 -11.85 -1.92
CA ALA A 203 7.40 -11.50 -2.32
C ALA A 203 7.84 -10.07 -1.91
N LEU A 204 6.92 -9.18 -1.50
CA LEU A 204 7.28 -7.86 -0.95
C LEU A 204 7.86 -7.94 0.47
N TYR A 205 7.60 -9.02 1.20
CA TYR A 205 8.07 -9.25 2.57
C TYR A 205 9.38 -10.04 2.62
N GLU A 206 9.84 -10.50 1.46
CA GLU A 206 11.08 -11.25 1.30
C GLU A 206 12.17 -10.35 0.71
N PRO A 207 13.46 -10.65 0.96
CA PRO A 207 14.55 -9.95 0.29
C PRO A 207 14.41 -10.07 -1.23
N GLU A 208 14.44 -8.93 -1.94
CA GLU A 208 14.26 -8.88 -3.39
C GLU A 208 15.32 -9.75 -4.10
N PRO A 209 14.92 -10.82 -4.83
CA PRO A 209 15.86 -11.69 -5.51
C PRO A 209 16.50 -10.98 -6.69
N ASN A 210 17.83 -10.89 -6.68
CA ASN A 210 18.62 -10.24 -7.72
C ASN A 210 19.61 -11.23 -8.32
N PHE A 211 19.79 -11.18 -9.65
CA PHE A 211 20.72 -12.03 -10.38
C PHE A 211 21.64 -11.19 -11.26
N ASP A 212 22.94 -11.36 -11.09
CA ASP A 212 23.95 -10.62 -11.84
C ASP A 212 24.37 -11.38 -13.10
N ALA A 213 24.48 -10.63 -14.19
CA ALA A 213 25.02 -11.06 -15.48
C ALA A 213 26.52 -10.72 -15.63
N SER A 214 27.14 -10.17 -14.57
CA SER A 214 28.50 -9.59 -14.55
C SER A 214 28.71 -8.58 -15.67
N CYS A 215 27.70 -7.72 -15.87
CA CYS A 215 27.60 -6.85 -17.04
C CYS A 215 26.99 -5.47 -16.72
N HIS A 216 27.13 -5.02 -15.49
CA HIS A 216 26.39 -3.87 -14.96
C HIS A 216 27.11 -2.54 -15.20
N ALA A 217 28.44 -2.56 -15.35
CA ALA A 217 29.27 -1.38 -15.56
C ALA A 217 29.83 -1.31 -17.00
N VAL A 218 30.10 -0.09 -17.49
CA VAL A 218 30.69 0.09 -18.83
C VAL A 218 32.10 -0.51 -18.88
N GLU A 219 32.79 -0.50 -17.74
CA GLU A 219 34.11 -1.05 -17.49
C GLU A 219 34.16 -2.58 -17.59
N ASP A 220 33.02 -3.28 -17.41
CA ASP A 220 32.92 -4.74 -17.51
C ASP A 220 33.17 -5.26 -18.93
N ASN A 221 33.20 -4.35 -19.92
CA ASN A 221 33.52 -4.64 -21.32
C ASN A 221 32.70 -5.78 -21.92
N CYS A 222 31.42 -5.93 -21.54
CA CYS A 222 30.55 -6.88 -22.21
C CYS A 222 30.49 -6.61 -23.70
N GLN A 223 30.67 -7.65 -24.48
CA GLN A 223 30.70 -7.57 -25.93
C GLN A 223 29.70 -8.53 -26.52
N TYR A 224 29.03 -8.06 -27.56
CA TYR A 224 28.34 -8.97 -28.46
C TYR A 224 29.34 -9.83 -29.23
N VAL A 225 28.97 -11.08 -29.49
CA VAL A 225 29.66 -12.00 -30.39
C VAL A 225 28.83 -12.16 -31.68
N PRO A 226 29.43 -12.61 -32.81
CA PRO A 226 28.66 -12.96 -34.00
C PRO A 226 27.57 -13.97 -33.68
N ALA A 227 26.36 -13.78 -34.22
CA ALA A 227 25.27 -14.73 -34.02
C ALA A 227 25.47 -16.05 -34.79
N SER A 228 26.36 -16.06 -35.79
CA SER A 228 26.77 -17.24 -36.54
C SER A 228 28.27 -17.25 -36.82
N ALA A 229 28.87 -18.44 -36.84
CA ALA A 229 30.31 -18.62 -37.04
C ALA A 229 30.77 -18.33 -38.48
N ASP A 230 29.87 -18.39 -39.45
CA ASP A 230 30.10 -18.14 -40.88
C ASP A 230 29.84 -16.68 -41.30
N GLN A 231 29.55 -15.80 -40.34
CA GLN A 231 29.23 -14.41 -40.63
C GLN A 231 30.47 -13.66 -41.14
N GLN A 232 30.33 -12.96 -42.28
CA GLN A 232 31.42 -12.23 -42.93
C GLN A 232 31.96 -11.04 -42.11
N PHE A 233 31.14 -10.49 -41.21
CA PHE A 233 31.49 -9.35 -40.37
C PHE A 233 31.43 -9.72 -38.90
N HIS A 234 32.46 -9.32 -38.15
CA HIS A 234 32.60 -9.59 -36.73
C HIS A 234 32.57 -8.28 -35.93
N PRO A 235 31.91 -8.23 -34.76
CA PRO A 235 31.98 -7.07 -33.89
C PRO A 235 33.41 -6.93 -33.33
N ILE A 236 34.01 -5.76 -33.50
CA ILE A 236 35.27 -5.35 -32.86
C ILE A 236 34.98 -4.77 -31.48
N GLN A 237 33.90 -3.99 -31.43
CA GLN A 237 33.40 -3.34 -30.23
C GLN A 237 31.88 -3.35 -30.36
N GLY A 238 31.19 -3.86 -29.37
CA GLY A 238 29.74 -3.89 -29.33
C GLY A 238 29.36 -3.91 -27.87
N ARG A 239 29.54 -2.76 -27.21
CA ARG A 239 29.36 -2.68 -25.77
C ARG A 239 27.89 -2.59 -25.46
N PHE A 240 27.49 -3.30 -24.44
CA PHE A 240 26.22 -3.08 -23.78
C PHE A 240 26.45 -3.23 -22.27
N THR A 241 25.54 -2.68 -21.49
CA THR A 241 25.38 -3.08 -20.09
C THR A 241 24.00 -3.70 -19.91
N ALA A 242 23.93 -4.65 -19.00
CA ALA A 242 22.69 -5.22 -18.47
C ALA A 242 22.72 -5.02 -16.95
N SER A 243 21.67 -4.39 -16.41
CA SER A 243 21.49 -4.36 -14.96
C SER A 243 21.34 -5.77 -14.42
N GLN A 244 21.34 -5.89 -13.09
CA GLN A 244 20.84 -7.10 -12.45
C GLN A 244 19.42 -7.41 -12.97
N VAL A 245 19.14 -8.70 -13.08
CA VAL A 245 17.77 -9.20 -13.27
C VAL A 245 17.13 -9.25 -11.90
N THR A 246 16.14 -8.41 -11.71
CA THR A 246 15.47 -8.25 -10.42
C THR A 246 14.07 -8.87 -10.49
N LEU A 247 13.73 -9.72 -9.52
CA LEU A 247 12.41 -10.34 -9.43
C LEU A 247 11.51 -9.53 -8.48
N TYR A 248 10.31 -9.18 -8.93
CA TYR A 248 9.34 -8.39 -8.16
C TYR A 248 7.89 -8.79 -8.48
N PRO A 249 6.94 -8.64 -7.54
CA PRO A 249 5.57 -9.11 -7.72
C PRO A 249 4.67 -8.13 -8.50
N TRP A 250 5.09 -6.88 -8.70
CA TRP A 250 4.26 -5.85 -9.33
C TRP A 250 5.04 -4.94 -10.27
N ASP A 251 4.52 -4.74 -11.48
CA ASP A 251 5.05 -3.80 -12.47
C ASP A 251 4.09 -2.65 -12.75
N ALA A 252 4.64 -1.46 -13.02
CA ALA A 252 3.86 -0.27 -13.32
C ALA A 252 2.94 -0.37 -14.55
N GLU A 253 3.39 -1.06 -15.60
CA GLU A 253 2.63 -1.21 -16.84
C GLU A 253 1.80 -2.50 -16.86
N LEU A 254 2.30 -3.56 -16.23
CA LEU A 254 1.68 -4.90 -16.28
C LEU A 254 0.84 -5.25 -15.06
N GLY A 255 0.95 -4.49 -13.96
CA GLY A 255 0.26 -4.78 -12.70
C GLY A 255 0.88 -5.92 -11.92
N TRP A 256 0.06 -6.60 -11.12
CA TRP A 256 0.48 -7.77 -10.34
C TRP A 256 0.83 -8.96 -11.25
N ALA A 257 1.88 -9.69 -10.88
CA ALA A 257 2.15 -11.00 -11.46
C ALA A 257 1.04 -11.99 -11.07
N ASP A 258 0.84 -13.01 -11.90
CA ASP A 258 -0.11 -14.09 -11.60
C ASP A 258 0.38 -14.89 -10.38
N GLU A 259 -0.54 -15.51 -9.64
CA GLU A 259 -0.20 -16.39 -8.50
C GLU A 259 0.86 -17.44 -8.89
N GLY A 260 1.90 -17.60 -8.07
CA GLY A 260 3.02 -18.49 -8.35
C GLY A 260 4.06 -17.93 -9.33
N THR A 261 3.91 -16.70 -9.81
CA THR A 261 4.86 -16.05 -10.74
C THR A 261 5.35 -14.70 -10.24
N LEU A 262 6.49 -14.27 -10.78
CA LEU A 262 7.07 -12.95 -10.58
C LEU A 262 7.43 -12.30 -11.92
N TRP A 263 7.52 -10.98 -11.92
CA TRP A 263 8.13 -10.24 -13.00
C TRP A 263 9.64 -10.21 -12.82
N ALA A 264 10.37 -10.41 -13.91
CA ALA A 264 11.81 -10.21 -14.00
C ALA A 264 12.11 -8.97 -14.84
N GLY A 265 12.66 -7.94 -14.21
CA GLY A 265 13.06 -6.70 -14.87
C GLY A 265 14.55 -6.66 -15.14
N VAL A 266 14.94 -6.27 -16.36
CA VAL A 266 16.34 -5.99 -16.70
C VAL A 266 16.45 -4.76 -17.58
N ARG A 267 17.32 -3.82 -17.20
CA ARG A 267 17.64 -2.64 -17.99
C ARG A 267 18.85 -2.94 -18.87
N ILE A 268 18.74 -2.65 -20.15
CA ILE A 268 19.80 -2.85 -21.13
C ILE A 268 20.14 -1.50 -21.73
N SER A 269 21.43 -1.18 -21.76
CA SER A 269 21.95 -0.04 -22.50
C SER A 269 22.92 -0.53 -23.55
N SER A 270 22.59 -0.34 -24.82
CA SER A 270 23.49 -0.66 -25.94
C SER A 270 24.20 0.60 -26.40
N PHE A 271 25.50 0.49 -26.66
CA PHE A 271 26.34 1.56 -27.15
C PHE A 271 26.70 1.31 -28.63
N SER A 272 27.24 2.34 -29.28
CA SER A 272 27.73 2.22 -30.66
C SER A 272 28.68 1.04 -30.82
N ALA A 273 28.55 0.37 -31.94
CA ALA A 273 29.31 -0.81 -32.30
C ALA A 273 30.22 -0.55 -33.51
N LEU A 274 31.29 -1.32 -33.60
CA LEU A 274 32.23 -1.35 -34.72
C LEU A 274 32.29 -2.78 -35.24
N GLY A 275 32.31 -2.95 -36.56
CA GLY A 275 32.52 -4.25 -37.20
C GLY A 275 33.81 -4.30 -38.01
N THR A 276 34.45 -5.45 -38.11
CA THR A 276 35.47 -5.76 -39.12
C THR A 276 34.89 -6.68 -40.19
N ASP A 277 35.30 -6.50 -41.44
CA ASP A 277 35.13 -7.54 -42.47
C ASP A 277 36.22 -8.64 -42.37
N ALA A 278 36.10 -9.66 -43.20
CA ALA A 278 37.08 -10.76 -43.29
C ALA A 278 38.50 -10.32 -43.69
N ALA A 279 38.66 -9.11 -44.25
CA ALA A 279 39.95 -8.53 -44.60
C ALA A 279 40.53 -7.63 -43.49
N GLY A 280 39.81 -7.46 -42.37
CA GLY A 280 40.21 -6.63 -41.22
C GLY A 280 39.88 -5.15 -41.37
N ASN A 281 39.12 -4.75 -42.39
CA ASN A 281 38.71 -3.35 -42.56
C ASN A 281 37.64 -3.00 -41.53
N VAL A 282 37.85 -1.90 -40.81
CA VAL A 282 36.89 -1.38 -39.83
C VAL A 282 35.76 -0.64 -40.53
N VAL A 283 34.52 -1.03 -40.20
CA VAL A 283 33.31 -0.34 -40.65
C VAL A 283 32.54 0.10 -39.41
N ILE A 284 32.30 1.41 -39.31
CA ILE A 284 31.58 2.02 -38.19
C ILE A 284 30.09 1.69 -38.31
N ASP A 285 29.42 1.45 -37.18
CA ASP A 285 27.97 1.30 -37.17
C ASP A 285 27.26 2.56 -37.65
N ARG A 286 26.09 2.33 -38.24
CA ARG A 286 25.18 3.41 -38.60
C ARG A 286 23.92 3.35 -37.76
N ARG A 287 23.46 2.13 -37.46
CA ARG A 287 22.16 1.90 -36.84
C ARG A 287 22.10 0.54 -36.16
N GLN A 288 21.39 0.45 -35.04
CA GLN A 288 21.08 -0.82 -34.38
C GLN A 288 19.58 -1.12 -34.43
N ALA A 289 19.24 -2.38 -34.67
CA ALA A 289 17.86 -2.85 -34.50
C ALA A 289 17.48 -2.89 -33.00
N PRO A 290 16.18 -2.85 -32.65
CA PRO A 290 15.76 -3.05 -31.28
C PRO A 290 16.27 -4.40 -30.75
N PRO A 291 16.93 -4.46 -29.57
CA PRO A 291 17.44 -5.71 -29.03
C PRO A 291 16.29 -6.67 -28.71
N ARG A 292 16.48 -7.96 -28.98
CA ARG A 292 15.60 -9.05 -28.54
C ARG A 292 16.21 -9.64 -27.28
N VAL A 293 15.44 -9.66 -26.22
CA VAL A 293 15.88 -10.10 -24.89
C VAL A 293 15.09 -11.33 -24.52
N THR A 294 15.76 -12.39 -24.05
CA THR A 294 15.08 -13.58 -23.54
C THR A 294 15.73 -14.03 -22.24
N LEU A 295 14.93 -14.58 -21.33
CA LEU A 295 15.38 -15.15 -20.06
C LEU A 295 15.05 -16.65 -20.08
N ASP A 296 16.09 -17.48 -20.02
CA ASP A 296 15.98 -18.94 -20.19
C ASP A 296 15.26 -19.35 -21.49
N GLY A 297 15.44 -18.55 -22.54
CA GLY A 297 14.79 -18.74 -23.84
C GLY A 297 13.35 -18.21 -23.93
N ARG A 298 12.75 -17.75 -22.83
CA ARG A 298 11.41 -17.14 -22.81
C ARG A 298 11.46 -15.68 -23.33
N PRO A 299 10.54 -15.26 -24.22
CA PRO A 299 10.46 -13.88 -24.69
C PRO A 299 9.93 -12.94 -23.61
N PRO A 300 10.13 -11.61 -23.76
CA PRO A 300 9.62 -10.64 -22.80
C PRO A 300 8.12 -10.44 -23.02
N VAL A 301 7.41 -10.19 -21.92
CA VAL A 301 5.99 -9.82 -21.93
C VAL A 301 5.79 -8.31 -22.07
N GLY A 302 6.79 -7.52 -21.64
CA GLY A 302 6.77 -6.06 -21.69
C GLY A 302 8.12 -5.50 -22.13
N ARG A 303 8.08 -4.33 -22.78
CA ARG A 303 9.28 -3.63 -23.28
C ARG A 303 9.09 -2.13 -23.20
N GLU A 304 9.97 -1.47 -22.47
CA GLU A 304 9.98 -0.01 -22.32
C GLU A 304 11.29 0.55 -22.86
N GLY A 305 11.25 1.59 -23.70
CA GLY A 305 12.46 2.28 -24.17
C GLY A 305 13.43 1.48 -25.06
N LEU A 306 13.32 0.15 -25.17
CA LEU A 306 14.18 -0.73 -25.98
C LEU A 306 13.89 -0.60 -27.49
N LYS A 307 14.18 0.59 -28.03
CA LYS A 307 14.04 0.96 -29.43
C LYS A 307 15.39 0.76 -30.15
N GLY A 308 15.32 0.55 -31.46
CA GLY A 308 16.50 0.64 -32.33
C GLY A 308 16.69 2.07 -32.81
N GLY A 309 17.88 2.40 -33.30
CA GLY A 309 18.19 3.77 -33.71
C GLY A 309 19.63 3.97 -34.11
N GLU A 310 19.97 5.22 -34.40
CA GLU A 310 21.37 5.67 -34.50
C GLU A 310 21.86 6.03 -33.09
N GLY A 311 23.09 5.64 -32.75
CA GLY A 311 23.69 5.92 -31.43
C GLY A 311 23.31 4.94 -30.32
N SER A 312 23.48 5.38 -29.07
CA SER A 312 23.19 4.56 -27.89
C SER A 312 21.68 4.45 -27.65
N THR A 313 21.25 3.27 -27.19
CA THR A 313 19.86 2.99 -26.85
C THR A 313 19.80 2.41 -25.44
N SER A 314 18.80 2.78 -24.65
CA SER A 314 18.58 2.23 -23.32
C SER A 314 17.10 1.94 -23.13
N GLY A 315 16.80 0.83 -22.46
CA GLY A 315 15.44 0.47 -22.13
C GLY A 315 15.39 -0.72 -21.19
N ARG A 316 14.19 -1.19 -20.90
CA ARG A 316 13.88 -2.29 -20.00
C ARG A 316 13.13 -3.39 -20.72
N ALA A 317 13.50 -4.64 -20.42
CA ALA A 317 12.71 -5.82 -20.76
C ALA A 317 12.07 -6.35 -19.47
N ILE A 318 10.80 -6.73 -19.57
CA ILE A 318 10.04 -7.34 -18.48
C ILE A 318 9.66 -8.74 -18.94
N LEU A 319 10.02 -9.74 -18.14
CA LEU A 319 9.80 -11.15 -18.42
C LEU A 319 9.01 -11.79 -17.27
N ARG A 320 8.38 -12.93 -17.53
CA ARG A 320 7.69 -13.72 -16.50
C ARG A 320 8.56 -14.89 -16.06
N VAL A 321 8.62 -15.12 -14.75
CA VAL A 321 9.36 -16.21 -14.12
C VAL A 321 8.46 -16.87 -13.08
N GLU A 322 8.57 -18.18 -12.86
CA GLU A 322 7.88 -18.83 -11.74
C GLU A 322 8.55 -18.39 -10.43
N ALA A 323 7.79 -18.21 -9.36
CA ALA A 323 8.31 -17.67 -8.10
C ALA A 323 9.45 -18.52 -7.51
N ASP A 324 9.39 -19.84 -7.70
CA ASP A 324 10.39 -20.80 -7.21
C ASP A 324 11.53 -21.09 -8.22
N ASP A 325 11.49 -20.48 -9.41
CA ASP A 325 12.50 -20.70 -10.45
C ASP A 325 13.62 -19.66 -10.37
N GLU A 326 14.86 -20.13 -10.22
CA GLU A 326 16.04 -19.28 -10.39
C GLU A 326 16.35 -19.07 -11.89
N PRO A 327 16.36 -17.83 -12.40
CA PRO A 327 16.77 -17.54 -13.77
C PRO A 327 18.25 -17.85 -14.00
N LYS A 328 18.58 -18.49 -15.14
CA LYS A 328 19.93 -19.02 -15.38
C LYS A 328 20.67 -18.33 -16.51
N LEU A 329 19.93 -17.86 -17.53
CA LEU A 329 20.54 -17.33 -18.74
C LEU A 329 19.77 -16.12 -19.28
N LEU A 330 20.42 -14.97 -19.28
CA LEU A 330 19.98 -13.81 -20.03
C LEU A 330 20.62 -13.83 -21.42
N ARG A 331 19.79 -13.81 -22.48
CA ARG A 331 20.26 -13.70 -23.87
C ARG A 331 19.77 -12.41 -24.50
N ILE A 332 20.70 -11.69 -25.12
CA ILE A 332 20.44 -10.43 -25.82
C ILE A 332 20.88 -10.61 -27.27
N GLN A 333 19.99 -10.36 -28.23
CA GLN A 333 20.28 -10.47 -29.65
C GLN A 333 19.92 -9.18 -30.37
N THR A 334 20.74 -8.73 -31.30
CA THR A 334 20.40 -7.58 -32.14
C THR A 334 20.99 -7.71 -33.53
N VAL A 335 20.66 -6.77 -34.40
CA VAL A 335 21.24 -6.64 -35.73
C VAL A 335 21.82 -5.25 -35.85
N ILE A 336 23.15 -5.17 -35.99
CA ILE A 336 23.86 -3.93 -36.25
C ILE A 336 23.89 -3.72 -37.77
N THR A 337 23.48 -2.55 -38.23
CA THR A 337 23.63 -2.14 -39.63
C THR A 337 24.86 -1.23 -39.73
N LEU A 338 25.86 -1.70 -40.46
CA LEU A 338 27.13 -1.01 -40.66
C LEU A 338 26.97 0.15 -41.66
N GLY A 339 27.94 1.08 -41.70
CA GLY A 339 27.93 2.25 -42.60
C GLY A 339 27.77 1.91 -44.09
N ASN A 340 28.25 0.74 -44.51
CA ASN A 340 28.11 0.21 -45.88
C ASN A 340 26.75 -0.48 -46.14
N GLY A 341 25.83 -0.48 -45.17
CA GLY A 341 24.49 -1.09 -45.26
C GLY A 341 24.43 -2.58 -44.93
N VAL A 342 25.56 -3.23 -44.64
CA VAL A 342 25.58 -4.65 -44.26
C VAL A 342 24.94 -4.85 -42.89
N LYS A 343 24.13 -5.90 -42.77
CA LYS A 343 23.53 -6.34 -41.50
C LYS A 343 24.43 -7.37 -40.84
N MET A 344 24.78 -7.11 -39.59
CA MET A 344 25.64 -7.92 -38.74
C MET A 344 24.81 -8.40 -37.54
N PRO A 345 24.17 -9.57 -37.62
CA PRO A 345 23.56 -10.23 -36.48
C PRO A 345 24.57 -10.49 -35.38
N VAL A 346 24.23 -10.11 -34.16
CA VAL A 346 25.10 -10.32 -33.00
C VAL A 346 24.28 -10.76 -31.79
N GLU A 347 24.92 -11.47 -30.86
CA GLU A 347 24.29 -11.91 -29.62
C GLU A 347 25.23 -11.88 -28.42
N ALA A 348 24.63 -11.90 -27.24
CA ALA A 348 25.30 -12.15 -25.97
C ALA A 348 24.49 -13.18 -25.19
N ARG A 349 25.19 -14.08 -24.51
CA ARG A 349 24.63 -15.13 -23.63
C ARG A 349 25.30 -14.97 -22.28
N LEU A 350 24.53 -14.53 -21.29
CA LEU A 350 25.02 -14.11 -20.00
C LEU A 350 24.48 -15.09 -18.94
N PRO A 351 25.32 -16.00 -18.42
CA PRO A 351 24.97 -16.79 -17.26
C PRO A 351 24.63 -15.87 -16.09
N LEU A 352 23.56 -16.20 -15.38
CA LEU A 352 23.10 -15.44 -14.23
C LEU A 352 23.57 -16.11 -12.94
N GLN A 353 23.97 -15.30 -11.97
CA GLN A 353 24.36 -15.74 -10.64
C GLN A 353 23.52 -15.01 -9.58
N PRO A 354 22.99 -15.73 -8.58
CA PRO A 354 22.29 -15.09 -7.46
C PRO A 354 23.19 -14.08 -6.76
N VAL A 355 22.67 -12.89 -6.49
CA VAL A 355 23.33 -11.88 -5.66
C VAL A 355 22.91 -12.12 -4.23
N THR A 356 23.85 -12.53 -3.38
CA THR A 356 23.57 -12.67 -1.94
C THR A 356 23.41 -11.29 -1.34
N ALA A 357 22.28 -11.02 -0.67
CA ALA A 357 22.12 -9.81 0.13
C ALA A 357 23.23 -9.77 1.19
N GLY A 358 24.09 -8.75 1.11
CA GLY A 358 25.26 -8.56 1.97
C GLY A 358 24.97 -7.82 3.27
#